data_AF-A0A9W6XVM3-F1
#
_entry.id   AF-A0A9W6XVM3-F1
#
_cell.length_a   1.000
_cell.length_b   1.000
_cell.length_c   1.000
_cell.angle_alpha   90.00
_cell.angle_beta   90.00
_cell.angle_gamma   90.00
#
_symmetry.space_group_name_H-M   'P 1'
#
loop_
_entity.id
_entity.type
_entity.pdbx_description
1 polymer ?
#
loop_
_entity_poly.entity_id
_entity_poly.type
_entity_poly.pdbx_seq_one_letter_code
_entity_poly.pdbx_strand_id
1 'polypeptide(L)'
;MEQSRTEDTRRVMHQLRVLGSKTNDVQVKVEEIENGDEFLAELQERIDAMETGLAKFKLAQRQQLEGYVVEEKMLEKELALFAEKMNRWENATPPRLGRSGSRSAALGPKVDYLSFGARFSSQNDGLARENSSGNDNEIDQGGSSNHGGERAVRSSPTDELGMVKRVRRLNDAILRSGGLMGGWDTREHAMFTTLLVKCGLTDDVLLRQLLPEEKRFGSNQDTNQNDEPYGSDYETRVSRFLRKCMRKVVTQTESSIRAHMEWYLRHLELMEEKKSVIYEWKARKEEERQQIIQCGFDADREYLEPSNHNVSPEGNCVSPSRNQSKRSNVKSREKTDRLLEQWKLEKKQREEEKEQKQRELQKKRAAMEAKVIN
;
A
#
# COMPACT_ATOMS: atom_id res chain seq x y z
N MET A 1 63.26 38.73 53.95
CA MET A 1 62.86 39.36 52.66
C MET A 1 62.75 38.35 51.52
N GLU A 2 63.62 37.35 51.39
CA GLU A 2 63.54 36.36 50.29
C GLU A 2 62.30 35.44 50.32
N GLN A 3 61.86 35.00 51.49
CA GLN A 3 60.68 34.12 51.60
C GLN A 3 59.40 34.77 51.06
N SER A 4 59.18 36.06 51.31
CA SER A 4 58.04 36.81 50.76
C SER A 4 58.09 36.90 49.23
N ARG A 5 59.27 37.08 48.63
CA ARG A 5 59.42 37.07 47.15
C ARG A 5 59.13 35.70 46.54
N THR A 6 59.49 34.61 47.23
CA THR A 6 59.18 33.25 46.75
C THR A 6 57.69 32.91 46.86
N GLU A 7 56.99 33.49 47.83
CA GLU A 7 55.55 33.30 47.99
C GLU A 7 54.76 34.11 46.96
N ASP A 8 55.17 35.34 46.69
CA ASP A 8 54.60 36.19 45.63
C ASP A 8 54.78 35.55 44.24
N THR A 9 55.96 35.00 43.94
CA THR A 9 56.19 34.30 42.66
C THR A 9 55.31 33.06 42.51
N ARG A 10 55.11 32.27 43.58
CA ARG A 10 54.15 31.14 43.55
C ARG A 10 52.72 31.61 43.33
N ARG A 11 52.32 32.72 43.97
CA ARG A 11 50.98 33.30 43.83
C ARG A 11 50.73 33.78 42.40
N VAL A 12 51.69 34.48 41.81
CA VAL A 12 51.63 34.95 40.42
C VAL A 12 51.60 33.76 39.45
N MET A 13 52.43 32.73 39.65
CA MET A 13 52.43 31.53 38.81
C MET A 13 51.11 30.75 38.90
N HIS A 14 50.51 30.69 40.08
CA HIS A 14 49.19 30.10 40.25
C HIS A 14 48.10 30.90 39.53
N GLN A 15 48.11 32.24 39.66
CA GLN A 15 47.18 33.12 38.95
C GLN A 15 47.34 33.01 37.43
N LEU A 16 48.58 32.92 36.92
CA LEU A 16 48.87 32.72 35.50
C LEU A 16 48.33 31.39 34.99
N ARG A 17 48.43 30.33 35.79
CA ARG A 17 47.85 29.01 35.46
C ARG A 17 46.33 29.05 35.42
N VAL A 18 45.69 29.70 36.39
CA VAL A 18 44.22 29.85 36.45
C VAL A 18 43.71 30.73 35.31
N LEU A 19 44.44 31.79 34.96
CA LEU A 19 44.11 32.62 33.79
C LEU A 19 44.28 31.82 32.50
N GLY A 20 45.37 31.06 32.36
CA GLY A 20 45.60 30.18 31.21
C GLY A 20 44.51 29.14 31.01
N SER A 21 44.03 28.50 32.08
CA SER A 21 42.93 27.54 31.99
C SER A 21 41.62 28.21 31.58
N LYS A 22 41.33 29.41 32.10
CA LYS A 22 40.13 30.17 31.72
C LYS A 22 40.15 30.65 30.27
N THR A 23 41.32 31.08 29.78
CA THR A 23 41.48 31.47 28.37
C THR A 23 41.23 30.29 27.45
N ASN A 24 41.77 29.10 27.77
CA ASN A 24 41.49 27.88 27.00
C ASN A 24 40.00 27.51 27.03
N ASP A 25 39.34 27.59 28.18
CA ASP A 25 37.89 27.34 28.30
C ASP A 25 37.05 28.28 27.41
N VAL A 26 37.44 29.55 27.31
CA VAL A 26 36.77 30.52 26.44
C VAL A 26 37.04 30.20 24.97
N GLN A 27 38.27 29.82 24.63
CA GLN A 27 38.63 29.46 23.26
C GLN A 27 37.84 28.24 22.77
N VAL A 28 37.74 27.18 23.57
CA VAL A 28 36.92 26.00 23.23
C VAL A 28 35.45 26.37 23.03
N LYS A 29 34.89 27.23 23.89
CA LYS A 29 33.51 27.70 23.73
C LYS A 29 33.29 28.56 22.49
N VAL A 30 34.29 29.34 22.07
CA VAL A 30 34.21 30.12 20.84
C VAL A 30 34.22 29.19 19.63
N GLU A 31 35.09 28.17 19.62
CA GLU A 31 35.13 27.15 18.57
C GLU A 31 33.82 26.33 18.51
N GLU A 32 33.22 26.00 19.66
CA GLU A 32 31.90 25.35 19.73
C GLU A 32 30.77 26.24 19.19
N ILE A 33 30.82 27.55 19.43
CA ILE A 33 29.84 28.52 18.90
C ILE A 33 30.03 28.69 17.39
N GLU A 34 31.28 28.74 16.91
CA GLU A 34 31.61 28.82 15.48
C GLU A 34 31.11 27.59 14.73
N ASN A 35 31.26 26.40 15.31
CA ASN A 35 30.68 25.15 14.78
C ASN A 35 29.15 25.10 14.92
N GLY A 36 28.57 25.90 15.81
CA GLY A 36 27.12 26.01 15.97
C GLY A 36 26.43 26.64 14.75
N ASP A 37 27.11 27.56 14.06
CA ASP A 37 26.59 28.17 12.83
C ASP A 37 26.57 27.16 11.67
N GLU A 38 27.57 26.28 11.58
CA GLU A 38 27.58 25.17 10.60
C GLU A 38 26.43 24.19 10.84
N PHE A 39 26.18 23.82 12.11
CA PHE A 39 25.06 22.96 12.48
C PHE A 39 23.70 23.61 12.15
N LEU A 40 23.54 24.91 12.41
CA LEU A 40 22.32 25.64 12.05
C LEU A 40 22.13 25.73 10.54
N ALA A 41 23.20 25.89 9.77
CA ALA A 41 23.15 25.88 8.32
C ALA A 41 22.72 24.51 7.78
N GLU A 42 23.29 23.41 8.29
CA GLU A 42 22.89 22.04 7.91
C GLU A 42 21.42 21.77 8.27
N LEU A 43 20.98 22.21 9.46
CA LEU A 43 19.60 22.06 9.89
C LEU A 43 18.64 22.83 8.98
N GLN A 44 19.00 24.07 8.59
CA GLN A 44 18.21 24.87 7.67
C GLN A 44 18.14 24.23 6.28
N GLU A 45 19.26 23.75 5.74
CA GLU A 45 19.29 23.04 4.46
C GLU A 45 18.37 21.81 4.49
N ARG A 46 18.39 21.06 5.60
CA ARG A 46 17.52 19.89 5.78
C ARG A 46 16.05 20.26 5.87
N ILE A 47 15.71 21.39 6.51
CA ILE A 47 14.35 21.93 6.53
C ILE A 47 13.90 22.31 5.11
N ASP A 48 14.72 23.06 4.38
CA ASP A 48 14.40 23.51 3.01
C ASP A 48 14.22 22.33 2.04
N ALA A 49 15.04 21.27 2.20
CA ALA A 49 14.91 20.03 1.44
C ALA A 49 13.58 19.31 1.74
N MET A 50 13.18 19.23 3.01
CA MET A 50 11.88 18.67 3.41
C MET A 50 10.71 19.50 2.87
N GLU A 51 10.77 20.82 2.97
CA GLU A 51 9.72 21.72 2.47
C GLU A 51 9.57 21.60 0.94
N THR A 52 10.70 21.55 0.23
CA THR A 52 10.73 21.32 -1.22
C THR A 52 10.14 19.95 -1.60
N GLY A 53 10.51 18.90 -0.86
CA GLY A 53 9.95 17.56 -1.04
C GLY A 53 8.43 17.53 -0.83
N LEU A 54 7.94 18.21 0.20
CA LEU A 54 6.52 18.30 0.54
C LEU A 54 5.74 19.09 -0.51
N ALA A 55 6.32 20.18 -1.04
CA ALA A 55 5.74 20.94 -2.15
C ALA A 55 5.61 20.09 -3.42
N LYS A 56 6.67 19.36 -3.80
CA LYS A 56 6.66 18.44 -4.95
C LYS A 56 5.62 17.33 -4.79
N PHE A 57 5.54 16.73 -3.60
CA PHE A 57 4.54 15.70 -3.30
C PHE A 57 3.10 16.22 -3.44
N LYS A 58 2.80 17.40 -2.88
CA LYS A 58 1.48 18.03 -3.00
C LYS A 58 1.14 18.36 -4.45
N LEU A 59 2.10 18.81 -5.24
CA LEU A 59 1.90 19.10 -6.66
C LEU A 59 1.58 17.81 -7.43
N ALA A 60 2.35 16.74 -7.21
CA ALA A 60 2.11 15.45 -7.85
C ALA A 60 0.74 14.86 -7.50
N GLN A 61 0.31 14.97 -6.23
CA GLN A 61 -1.04 14.57 -5.82
C GLN A 61 -2.14 15.34 -6.56
N ARG A 62 -1.99 16.66 -6.71
CA ARG A 62 -2.96 17.48 -7.45
C ARG A 62 -3.03 17.06 -8.91
N GLN A 63 -1.89 16.87 -9.56
CA GLN A 63 -1.83 16.44 -10.95
C GLN A 63 -2.48 15.07 -11.16
N GLN A 64 -2.27 14.12 -10.25
CA GLN A 64 -2.96 12.82 -10.30
C GLN A 64 -4.48 12.97 -10.14
N LEU A 65 -4.93 13.78 -9.17
CA LEU A 65 -6.34 14.02 -8.95
C LEU A 65 -7.00 14.72 -10.15
N GLU A 66 -6.34 15.71 -10.75
CA GLU A 66 -6.79 16.36 -11.98
C GLU A 66 -6.92 15.34 -13.14
N GLY A 67 -5.95 14.43 -13.27
CA GLY A 67 -6.02 13.33 -14.23
C GLY A 67 -7.26 12.45 -14.04
N TYR A 68 -7.53 12.02 -12.81
CA TYR A 68 -8.72 11.22 -12.50
C TYR A 68 -10.03 11.98 -12.74
N VAL A 69 -10.10 13.27 -12.45
CA VAL A 69 -11.29 14.10 -12.72
C VAL A 69 -11.56 14.21 -14.22
N VAL A 70 -10.51 14.34 -15.05
CA VAL A 70 -10.67 14.37 -16.50
C VAL A 70 -11.17 13.02 -17.03
N GLU A 71 -10.61 11.91 -16.54
CA GLU A 71 -11.03 10.56 -16.89
C GLU A 71 -12.49 10.30 -16.48
N GLU A 72 -12.88 10.66 -15.25
CA GLU A 72 -14.26 10.58 -14.76
C GLU A 72 -15.22 11.36 -15.68
N LYS A 73 -14.87 12.59 -16.05
CA LYS A 73 -15.68 13.42 -16.97
C LYS A 73 -15.78 12.83 -18.38
N MET A 74 -14.76 12.11 -18.84
CA MET A 74 -14.79 11.40 -20.11
C MET A 74 -15.76 10.20 -20.04
N LEU A 75 -15.63 9.38 -19.00
CA LEU A 75 -16.49 8.22 -18.77
C LEU A 75 -17.96 8.62 -18.57
N GLU A 76 -18.23 9.72 -17.86
CA GLU A 76 -19.59 10.28 -17.74
C GLU A 76 -20.21 10.61 -19.11
N LYS A 77 -19.42 11.20 -20.03
CA LYS A 77 -19.89 11.50 -21.38
C LYS A 77 -20.14 10.24 -22.20
N GLU A 78 -19.24 9.26 -22.13
CA GLU A 78 -19.41 7.97 -22.80
C GLU A 78 -20.66 7.25 -22.31
N LEU A 79 -20.87 7.19 -20.99
CA LEU A 79 -22.07 6.62 -20.39
C LEU A 79 -23.34 7.34 -20.85
N ALA A 80 -23.32 8.67 -20.93
CA ALA A 80 -24.45 9.45 -21.44
C ALA A 80 -24.79 9.10 -22.90
N LEU A 81 -23.77 8.96 -23.76
CA LEU A 81 -23.94 8.54 -25.15
C LEU A 81 -24.48 7.11 -25.26
N PHE A 82 -23.99 6.19 -24.42
CA PHE A 82 -24.52 4.83 -24.35
C PHE A 82 -25.98 4.80 -23.90
N ALA A 83 -26.34 5.58 -22.88
CA ALA A 83 -27.71 5.70 -22.41
C ALA A 83 -28.64 6.27 -23.50
N GLU A 84 -28.19 7.30 -24.23
CA GLU A 84 -28.95 7.83 -25.37
C GLU A 84 -29.14 6.76 -26.46
N LYS A 85 -28.09 6.01 -26.78
CA LYS A 85 -28.16 4.93 -27.78
C LYS A 85 -29.13 3.83 -27.37
N MET A 86 -29.10 3.41 -26.10
CA MET A 86 -30.08 2.44 -25.58
C MET A 86 -31.50 2.99 -25.66
N ASN A 87 -31.71 4.24 -25.26
CA ASN A 87 -33.01 4.89 -25.34
C ASN A 87 -33.51 5.00 -26.80
N ARG A 88 -32.61 5.23 -27.76
CA ARG A 88 -32.96 5.19 -29.19
C ARG A 88 -33.37 3.80 -29.64
N TRP A 89 -32.73 2.75 -29.16
CA TRP A 89 -33.11 1.37 -29.48
C TRP A 89 -34.44 0.97 -28.85
N GLU A 90 -34.72 1.43 -27.64
CA GLU A 90 -35.97 1.18 -26.94
C GLU A 90 -37.15 1.93 -27.58
N ASN A 91 -36.93 3.19 -28.00
CA ASN A 91 -37.94 4.01 -28.65
C ASN A 91 -38.02 3.82 -30.17
N ALA A 92 -37.07 3.11 -30.79
CA ALA A 92 -37.14 2.73 -32.19
C ALA A 92 -38.31 1.75 -32.34
N THR A 93 -39.48 2.30 -32.66
CA THR A 93 -40.67 1.52 -32.94
C THR A 93 -40.31 0.57 -34.09
N PRO A 94 -40.52 -0.76 -33.94
CA PRO A 94 -40.27 -1.69 -35.04
C PRO A 94 -40.99 -1.18 -36.27
N PRO A 95 -40.37 -1.24 -37.47
CA PRO A 95 -41.04 -0.80 -38.68
C PRO A 95 -42.36 -1.54 -38.74
N ARG A 96 -43.47 -0.79 -38.58
CA ARG A 96 -44.81 -1.33 -38.69
C ARG A 96 -44.93 -1.80 -40.12
N LEU A 97 -44.63 -3.08 -40.34
CA LEU A 97 -44.91 -3.77 -41.58
C LEU A 97 -46.38 -3.51 -41.88
N GLY A 98 -46.59 -2.80 -42.98
CA GLY A 98 -47.90 -2.42 -43.47
C GLY A 98 -48.80 -3.64 -43.47
N ARG A 99 -49.84 -3.54 -42.64
CA ARG A 99 -51.01 -4.38 -42.63
C ARG A 99 -51.68 -4.29 -44.01
N SER A 100 -51.35 -5.19 -44.93
CA SER A 100 -52.25 -5.62 -45.99
C SER A 100 -52.41 -7.12 -45.91
N GLY A 101 -53.66 -7.55 -45.95
CA GLY A 101 -54.13 -8.78 -45.33
C GLY A 101 -53.67 -10.06 -46.00
N SER A 102 -53.69 -11.14 -45.22
CA SER A 102 -54.56 -12.29 -45.49
C SER A 102 -54.55 -13.23 -44.29
N ARG A 103 -55.76 -13.73 -44.01
CA ARG A 103 -56.05 -14.75 -43.00
C ARG A 103 -55.31 -16.04 -43.36
N SER A 104 -54.66 -16.69 -42.38
CA SER A 104 -54.63 -18.15 -42.27
C SER A 104 -54.08 -18.61 -40.92
N ALA A 105 -54.54 -19.78 -40.54
CA ALA A 105 -54.60 -20.33 -39.21
C ALA A 105 -53.27 -20.92 -38.69
N ALA A 106 -53.23 -21.04 -37.35
CA ALA A 106 -52.62 -22.10 -36.57
C ALA A 106 -51.08 -22.28 -36.58
N LEU A 107 -50.50 -22.19 -35.36
CA LEU A 107 -49.60 -23.15 -34.69
C LEU A 107 -48.42 -22.46 -33.98
N GLY A 108 -48.43 -22.55 -32.63
CA GLY A 108 -47.24 -22.77 -31.79
C GLY A 108 -46.36 -21.56 -31.40
N PRO A 109 -45.96 -21.44 -30.11
CA PRO A 109 -44.92 -20.52 -29.69
C PRO A 109 -43.55 -21.22 -29.79
N LYS A 110 -42.68 -20.73 -30.68
CA LYS A 110 -41.26 -21.14 -30.71
C LYS A 110 -40.41 -19.88 -30.77
N VAL A 111 -39.86 -19.51 -29.62
CA VAL A 111 -38.92 -18.40 -29.47
C VAL A 111 -37.53 -18.97 -29.73
N ASP A 112 -37.13 -19.04 -31.00
CA ASP A 112 -35.75 -19.34 -31.38
C ASP A 112 -34.96 -18.02 -31.30
N TYR A 113 -34.20 -17.84 -30.22
CA TYR A 113 -33.17 -16.80 -30.11
C TYR A 113 -32.05 -17.11 -31.10
N LEU A 114 -31.88 -16.25 -32.09
CA LEU A 114 -30.80 -16.33 -33.06
C LEU A 114 -29.44 -16.14 -32.39
N SER A 115 -28.65 -17.20 -32.47
CA SER A 115 -27.22 -17.28 -32.25
C SER A 115 -26.48 -16.35 -33.23
N PHE A 116 -25.81 -15.32 -32.72
CA PHE A 116 -24.87 -14.50 -33.47
C PHE A 116 -23.47 -15.12 -33.33
N GLY A 117 -23.19 -16.13 -34.16
CA GLY A 117 -21.84 -16.67 -34.32
C GLY A 117 -21.08 -15.86 -35.36
N ALA A 118 -20.21 -14.93 -34.92
CA ALA A 118 -19.19 -14.33 -35.76
C ALA A 118 -17.82 -14.91 -35.38
N ARG A 119 -17.41 -15.94 -36.12
CA ARG A 119 -16.02 -16.36 -36.23
C ARG A 119 -15.31 -15.38 -37.17
N PHE A 120 -14.31 -14.66 -36.68
CA PHE A 120 -13.25 -14.13 -37.53
C PHE A 120 -11.92 -14.74 -37.10
N SER A 121 -11.44 -15.61 -37.97
CA SER A 121 -10.12 -16.21 -38.01
C SER A 121 -9.41 -15.58 -39.20
N SER A 122 -8.29 -14.90 -38.97
CA SER A 122 -7.23 -14.65 -39.97
C SER A 122 -6.02 -14.12 -39.22
N GLN A 123 -4.98 -14.96 -39.06
CA GLN A 123 -3.74 -14.87 -39.86
C GLN A 123 -3.03 -13.54 -39.69
N ASN A 124 -1.90 -13.56 -38.98
CA ASN A 124 -0.69 -12.89 -39.44
C ASN A 124 0.51 -13.76 -39.06
N ASP A 125 1.05 -14.34 -40.11
CA ASP A 125 2.29 -15.09 -40.19
C ASP A 125 3.41 -14.11 -40.57
N GLY A 126 4.63 -14.41 -40.11
CA GLY A 126 5.89 -13.89 -40.67
C GLY A 126 6.21 -12.40 -40.49
N LEU A 127 7.23 -12.12 -39.67
CA LEU A 127 8.52 -11.62 -40.19
C LEU A 127 9.56 -11.61 -39.07
N ALA A 128 10.49 -12.57 -39.17
CA ALA A 128 11.79 -12.51 -38.54
C ALA A 128 12.60 -11.37 -39.17
N ARG A 129 13.26 -10.55 -38.34
CA ARG A 129 14.48 -9.85 -38.75
C ARG A 129 15.35 -9.49 -37.54
N GLU A 130 16.50 -10.16 -37.56
CA GLU A 130 17.81 -9.88 -36.96
C GLU A 130 17.98 -8.57 -36.17
N ASN A 131 18.59 -8.69 -34.99
CA ASN A 131 19.78 -7.90 -34.68
C ASN A 131 20.69 -8.65 -33.69
N SER A 132 21.86 -9.04 -34.20
CA SER A 132 23.03 -9.47 -33.44
C SER A 132 23.72 -8.27 -32.80
N SER A 133 24.03 -8.38 -31.51
CA SER A 133 25.29 -7.95 -30.87
C SER A 133 25.30 -8.60 -29.47
N GLY A 134 26.18 -9.54 -29.14
CA GLY A 134 27.62 -9.32 -29.08
C GLY A 134 27.94 -8.70 -27.71
N ASN A 135 28.24 -9.54 -26.71
CA ASN A 135 29.38 -9.35 -25.82
C ASN A 135 29.53 -10.53 -24.83
N ASP A 136 30.67 -11.19 -25.00
CA ASP A 136 31.37 -12.01 -24.02
C ASP A 136 31.79 -11.16 -22.80
N ASN A 137 31.75 -11.70 -21.58
CA ASN A 137 32.97 -12.04 -20.83
C ASN A 137 32.71 -12.48 -19.38
N GLU A 138 33.44 -13.56 -19.04
CA GLU A 138 34.24 -13.77 -17.83
C GLU A 138 33.58 -14.05 -16.47
N ILE A 139 33.66 -15.35 -16.17
CA ILE A 139 34.12 -15.95 -14.91
C ILE A 139 35.15 -15.07 -14.18
N ASP A 140 34.89 -14.76 -12.92
CA ASP A 140 35.95 -14.60 -11.94
C ASP A 140 35.55 -15.20 -10.58
N GLN A 141 36.45 -16.02 -10.04
CA GLN A 141 36.35 -16.65 -8.74
C GLN A 141 37.36 -15.99 -7.80
N GLY A 142 36.95 -15.72 -6.57
CA GLY A 142 37.83 -15.80 -5.41
C GLY A 142 37.96 -14.51 -4.58
N GLY A 143 37.70 -14.63 -3.28
CA GLY A 143 38.06 -13.59 -2.32
C GLY A 143 37.29 -13.65 -1.00
N SER A 144 37.71 -14.55 -0.11
CA SER A 144 37.33 -14.60 1.30
C SER A 144 37.83 -13.36 2.05
N SER A 145 37.00 -12.72 2.88
CA SER A 145 37.44 -12.14 4.16
C SER A 145 36.26 -11.84 5.07
N ASN A 146 36.29 -12.47 6.25
CA ASN A 146 35.48 -12.13 7.41
C ASN A 146 35.84 -10.74 7.93
N HIS A 147 34.87 -9.83 8.01
CA HIS A 147 34.84 -8.82 9.05
C HIS A 147 33.42 -8.68 9.60
N GLY A 148 33.25 -9.16 10.83
CA GLY A 148 32.12 -8.82 11.68
C GLY A 148 32.14 -7.33 11.96
N GLY A 149 31.10 -6.66 11.49
CA GLY A 149 30.71 -5.33 11.89
C GLY A 149 29.20 -5.30 11.73
N GLU A 150 28.50 -5.09 12.85
CA GLU A 150 27.05 -4.87 12.91
C GLU A 150 26.69 -3.67 12.05
N ARG A 151 26.50 -3.92 10.76
CA ARG A 151 25.93 -2.96 9.84
C ARG A 151 24.43 -3.14 9.99
N ALA A 152 23.77 -2.15 10.60
CA ALA A 152 22.33 -1.98 10.44
C ALA A 152 22.04 -2.01 8.94
N VAL A 153 21.57 -3.16 8.46
CA VAL A 153 21.22 -3.39 7.07
C VAL A 153 19.98 -2.54 6.83
N ARG A 154 20.18 -1.30 6.43
CA ARG A 154 19.14 -0.52 5.76
C ARG A 154 18.65 -1.38 4.61
N SER A 155 17.40 -1.85 4.72
CA SER A 155 16.68 -2.52 3.66
C SER A 155 16.86 -1.70 2.38
N SER A 156 17.61 -2.26 1.43
CA SER A 156 17.95 -1.53 0.21
C SER A 156 16.65 -1.24 -0.55
N PRO A 157 16.42 0.01 -1.03
CA PRO A 157 15.24 0.37 -1.83
C PRO A 157 14.97 -0.55 -3.03
N THR A 158 16.00 -1.25 -3.47
CA THR A 158 15.98 -2.26 -4.54
C THR A 158 15.08 -3.46 -4.20
N ASP A 159 15.00 -3.86 -2.93
CA ASP A 159 14.21 -5.00 -2.46
C ASP A 159 12.70 -4.68 -2.42
N GLU A 160 12.34 -3.47 -1.98
CA GLU A 160 10.96 -2.97 -2.02
C GLU A 160 10.41 -2.90 -3.45
N LEU A 161 11.22 -2.35 -4.36
CA LEU A 161 10.87 -2.27 -5.77
C LEU A 161 10.69 -3.68 -6.37
N GLY A 162 11.45 -4.67 -5.90
CA GLY A 162 11.33 -6.07 -6.25
C GLY A 162 9.98 -6.66 -5.86
N MET A 163 9.54 -6.47 -4.62
CA MET A 163 8.24 -6.95 -4.14
C MET A 163 7.08 -6.29 -4.89
N VAL A 164 7.12 -4.97 -5.11
CA VAL A 164 6.08 -4.25 -5.87
C VAL A 164 5.98 -4.76 -7.30
N LYS A 165 7.13 -4.99 -7.98
CA LYS A 165 7.17 -5.60 -9.31
C LYS A 165 6.58 -7.01 -9.29
N ARG A 166 6.88 -7.82 -8.28
CA ARG A 166 6.32 -9.18 -8.12
C ARG A 166 4.81 -9.15 -7.95
N VAL A 167 4.27 -8.29 -7.07
CA VAL A 167 2.81 -8.12 -6.89
C VAL A 167 2.14 -7.70 -8.19
N ARG A 168 2.76 -6.78 -8.96
CA ARG A 168 2.22 -6.38 -10.27
C ARG A 168 2.17 -7.56 -11.24
N ARG A 169 3.25 -8.34 -11.36
CA ARG A 169 3.28 -9.55 -12.21
C ARG A 169 2.22 -10.57 -11.79
N LEU A 170 2.00 -10.76 -10.48
CA LEU A 170 0.96 -11.65 -9.96
C LEU A 170 -0.44 -11.14 -10.29
N ASN A 171 -0.70 -9.83 -10.17
CA ASN A 171 -1.96 -9.23 -10.63
C ASN A 171 -2.17 -9.44 -12.12
N ASP A 172 -1.14 -9.22 -12.94
CA ASP A 172 -1.21 -9.41 -14.38
C ASP A 172 -1.44 -10.89 -14.75
N ALA A 173 -0.89 -11.82 -13.98
CA ALA A 173 -1.14 -13.25 -14.14
C ALA A 173 -2.60 -13.61 -13.79
N ILE A 174 -3.12 -13.09 -12.69
CA ILE A 174 -4.52 -13.28 -12.28
C ILE A 174 -5.47 -12.75 -13.37
N LEU A 175 -5.24 -11.52 -13.86
CA LEU A 175 -6.04 -10.92 -14.92
C LEU A 175 -5.97 -11.73 -16.23
N ARG A 176 -4.76 -12.12 -16.66
CA ARG A 176 -4.58 -12.94 -17.88
C ARG A 176 -5.23 -14.32 -17.79
N SER A 177 -5.30 -14.90 -16.59
CA SER A 177 -5.93 -16.21 -16.39
C SER A 177 -7.46 -16.19 -16.46
N GLY A 178 -8.10 -15.02 -16.60
CA GLY A 178 -9.56 -14.87 -16.60
C GLY A 178 -10.11 -14.06 -15.42
N GLY A 179 -9.24 -13.37 -14.68
CA GLY A 179 -9.62 -12.43 -13.63
C GLY A 179 -10.18 -13.13 -12.39
N LEU A 180 -11.24 -12.55 -11.82
CA LEU A 180 -11.88 -13.07 -10.60
C LEU A 180 -12.73 -14.32 -10.86
N MET A 181 -13.23 -14.48 -12.08
CA MET A 181 -14.25 -15.50 -12.40
C MET A 181 -13.77 -16.55 -13.42
N GLY A 182 -12.54 -16.45 -13.93
CA GLY A 182 -11.99 -17.42 -14.89
C GLY A 182 -12.65 -17.36 -16.27
N GLY A 183 -13.27 -16.23 -16.61
CA GLY A 183 -14.09 -16.08 -17.82
C GLY A 183 -15.47 -16.74 -17.74
N TRP A 184 -15.87 -17.29 -16.59
CA TRP A 184 -17.23 -17.79 -16.37
C TRP A 184 -18.19 -16.65 -16.06
N ASP A 185 -19.48 -16.88 -16.37
CA ASP A 185 -20.53 -15.96 -15.94
C ASP A 185 -20.60 -15.88 -14.41
N THR A 186 -20.95 -14.69 -13.90
CA THR A 186 -20.98 -14.43 -12.46
C THR A 186 -21.92 -15.39 -11.72
N ARG A 187 -23.07 -15.74 -12.32
CA ARG A 187 -24.03 -16.67 -11.72
C ARG A 187 -23.50 -18.10 -11.66
N GLU A 188 -22.84 -18.53 -12.72
CA GLU A 188 -22.28 -19.89 -12.82
C GLU A 188 -21.10 -20.05 -11.87
N HIS A 189 -20.21 -19.07 -11.83
CA HIS A 189 -19.07 -19.05 -10.91
C HIS A 189 -19.53 -19.02 -9.44
N ALA A 190 -20.54 -18.20 -9.10
CA ALA A 190 -21.11 -18.17 -7.75
C ALA A 190 -21.73 -19.52 -7.35
N MET A 191 -22.38 -20.20 -8.30
CA MET A 191 -22.91 -21.54 -8.06
C MET A 191 -21.80 -22.56 -7.85
N PHE A 192 -20.73 -22.49 -8.65
CA PHE A 192 -19.55 -23.33 -8.54
C PHE A 192 -18.90 -23.18 -7.15
N THR A 193 -18.60 -21.96 -6.69
CA THR A 193 -17.99 -21.71 -5.38
C THR A 193 -18.93 -22.11 -4.23
N THR A 194 -20.24 -21.88 -4.35
CA THR A 194 -21.22 -22.36 -3.36
C THR A 194 -21.22 -23.88 -3.25
N LEU A 195 -21.08 -24.60 -4.37
CA LEU A 195 -21.04 -26.05 -4.39
C LEU A 195 -19.72 -26.60 -3.82
N LEU A 196 -18.59 -25.90 -4.01
CA LEU A 196 -17.31 -26.23 -3.38
C LEU A 196 -17.45 -26.26 -1.85
N VAL A 197 -17.95 -25.15 -1.28
CA VAL A 197 -18.18 -25.03 0.17
C VAL A 197 -19.14 -26.10 0.68
N LYS A 198 -20.25 -26.36 -0.02
CA LYS A 198 -21.22 -27.42 0.33
C LYS A 198 -20.66 -28.84 0.26
N CYS A 199 -19.55 -29.04 -0.43
CA CYS A 199 -18.85 -30.32 -0.50
C CYS A 199 -17.67 -30.39 0.48
N GLY A 200 -17.46 -29.37 1.31
CA GLY A 200 -16.33 -29.30 2.24
C GLY A 200 -14.98 -29.08 1.55
N LEU A 201 -15.01 -28.48 0.35
CA LEU A 201 -13.83 -28.08 -0.41
C LEU A 201 -13.64 -26.57 -0.26
N THR A 202 -13.26 -26.13 0.94
CA THR A 202 -12.92 -24.72 1.20
C THR A 202 -11.53 -24.41 0.66
N ASP A 203 -11.24 -23.13 0.42
CA ASP A 203 -9.97 -22.65 -0.14
C ASP A 203 -8.77 -23.19 0.66
N ASP A 204 -8.84 -23.23 1.99
CA ASP A 204 -7.77 -23.76 2.84
C ASP A 204 -7.50 -25.26 2.62
N VAL A 205 -8.58 -26.04 2.38
CA VAL A 205 -8.47 -27.48 2.11
C VAL A 205 -7.85 -27.70 0.74
N LEU A 206 -8.24 -26.90 -0.26
CA LEU A 206 -7.70 -26.95 -1.61
C LEU A 206 -6.21 -26.55 -1.61
N LEU A 207 -5.85 -25.45 -0.94
CA LEU A 207 -4.46 -24.98 -0.83
C LEU A 207 -3.57 -26.00 -0.10
N ARG A 208 -4.09 -26.65 0.95
CA ARG A 208 -3.34 -27.68 1.69
C ARG A 208 -2.98 -28.89 0.83
N GLN A 209 -3.79 -29.22 -0.18
CA GLN A 209 -3.51 -30.31 -1.11
C GLN A 209 -2.53 -29.90 -2.21
N LEU A 210 -2.44 -28.60 -2.54
CA LEU A 210 -1.54 -28.08 -3.57
C LEU A 210 -0.11 -27.86 -3.05
N LEU A 211 0.07 -27.65 -1.75
CA LEU A 211 1.37 -27.50 -1.11
C LEU A 211 1.93 -28.88 -0.72
N PRO A 212 2.97 -29.40 -1.41
CA PRO A 212 3.57 -30.67 -1.04
C PRO A 212 4.15 -30.62 0.37
N GLU A 213 4.10 -31.75 1.05
CA GLU A 213 4.38 -31.95 2.48
C GLU A 213 5.86 -31.76 2.88
N GLU A 214 6.71 -31.14 2.06
CA GLU A 214 8.15 -30.98 2.33
C GLU A 214 8.47 -30.06 3.53
N LYS A 215 7.47 -29.37 4.10
CA LYS A 215 7.62 -28.54 5.32
C LYS A 215 7.08 -29.16 6.61
N ARG A 216 6.62 -30.42 6.63
CA ARG A 216 6.08 -31.04 7.87
C ARG A 216 7.12 -31.73 8.76
N PHE A 217 8.37 -31.91 8.32
CA PHE A 217 9.44 -32.55 9.13
C PHE A 217 10.25 -31.56 10.00
N GLY A 218 9.56 -30.66 10.72
CA GLY A 218 10.20 -29.72 11.66
C GLY A 218 9.68 -29.79 13.09
N SER A 219 8.76 -30.71 13.40
CA SER A 219 8.24 -30.86 14.76
C SER A 219 8.36 -32.32 15.17
N ASN A 220 9.40 -32.61 15.94
CA ASN A 220 9.52 -33.84 16.71
C ASN A 220 8.29 -33.97 17.62
N GLN A 221 7.30 -34.72 17.18
CA GLN A 221 6.26 -35.23 18.06
C GLN A 221 6.15 -36.72 17.81
N ASP A 222 6.97 -37.45 18.57
CA ASP A 222 6.78 -38.87 18.83
C ASP A 222 5.38 -39.07 19.39
N THR A 223 4.42 -39.47 18.55
CA THR A 223 3.24 -40.19 19.03
C THR A 223 2.63 -41.02 17.91
N ASN A 224 2.96 -42.31 17.95
CA ASN A 224 2.17 -43.47 17.53
C ASN A 224 1.29 -43.37 16.28
N GLN A 225 1.75 -44.13 15.28
CA GLN A 225 0.99 -44.74 14.20
C GLN A 225 -0.45 -45.12 14.59
N ASN A 226 -1.42 -44.59 13.85
CA ASN A 226 -2.53 -45.37 13.32
C ASN A 226 -2.92 -44.77 11.96
N ASP A 227 -3.04 -45.64 10.98
CA ASP A 227 -3.39 -45.39 9.59
C ASP A 227 -4.56 -44.41 9.43
N GLU A 228 -4.33 -43.29 8.75
CA GLU A 228 -5.40 -42.37 8.35
C GLU A 228 -5.23 -42.04 6.86
N PRO A 229 -6.07 -42.59 5.97
CA PRO A 229 -6.02 -42.37 4.53
C PRO A 229 -6.60 -40.98 4.18
N TYR A 230 -5.94 -39.91 4.62
CA TYR A 230 -6.37 -38.52 4.39
C TYR A 230 -6.53 -38.16 2.90
N GLY A 231 -5.91 -38.92 1.98
CA GLY A 231 -6.09 -38.76 0.53
C GLY A 231 -7.44 -39.26 -0.02
N SER A 232 -8.06 -40.26 0.62
CA SER A 232 -9.29 -40.91 0.10
C SER A 232 -10.52 -40.02 0.23
N ASP A 233 -10.58 -39.21 1.30
CA ASP A 233 -11.71 -38.31 1.54
C ASP A 233 -11.69 -37.08 0.62
N TYR A 234 -10.51 -36.58 0.24
CA TYR A 234 -10.40 -35.47 -0.71
C TYR A 234 -10.94 -35.85 -2.09
N GLU A 235 -10.45 -36.95 -2.66
CA GLU A 235 -10.87 -37.40 -3.99
C GLU A 235 -12.36 -37.71 -4.04
N THR A 236 -12.90 -38.30 -2.97
CA THR A 236 -14.34 -38.55 -2.82
C THR A 236 -15.15 -37.25 -2.78
N ARG A 237 -14.66 -36.21 -2.08
CA ARG A 237 -15.28 -34.88 -2.04
C ARG A 237 -15.25 -34.21 -3.41
N VAL A 238 -14.14 -34.25 -4.14
CA VAL A 238 -14.00 -33.71 -5.51
C VAL A 238 -14.95 -34.43 -6.47
N SER A 239 -14.97 -35.77 -6.45
CA SER A 239 -15.87 -36.58 -7.26
C SER A 239 -17.35 -36.29 -6.97
N ARG A 240 -17.72 -36.05 -5.71
CA ARG A 240 -19.08 -35.65 -5.31
C ARG A 240 -19.41 -34.23 -5.79
N PHE A 241 -18.44 -33.32 -5.70
CA PHE A 241 -18.54 -31.94 -6.16
C PHE A 241 -18.78 -31.87 -7.68
N LEU A 242 -17.92 -32.51 -8.49
CA LEU A 242 -18.05 -32.52 -9.94
C LEU A 242 -19.43 -33.04 -10.38
N ARG A 243 -19.91 -34.13 -9.78
CA ARG A 243 -21.26 -34.67 -10.03
C ARG A 243 -22.40 -33.72 -9.64
N LYS A 244 -22.22 -32.87 -8.63
CA LYS A 244 -23.21 -31.83 -8.30
C LYS A 244 -23.13 -30.66 -9.28
N CYS A 245 -21.94 -30.23 -9.66
CA CYS A 245 -21.73 -29.17 -10.64
C CYS A 245 -22.35 -29.52 -11.99
N MET A 246 -22.10 -30.72 -12.53
CA MET A 246 -22.71 -31.15 -13.80
C MET A 246 -24.24 -31.13 -13.79
N ARG A 247 -24.87 -31.35 -12.62
CA ARG A 247 -26.34 -31.32 -12.49
C ARG A 247 -26.91 -29.91 -12.32
N LYS A 248 -26.12 -28.97 -11.85
CA LYS A 248 -26.57 -27.63 -11.43
C LYS A 248 -26.15 -26.53 -12.40
N VAL A 249 -24.96 -26.65 -12.99
CA VAL A 249 -24.41 -25.77 -14.01
C VAL A 249 -24.61 -26.42 -15.38
N VAL A 250 -25.87 -26.47 -15.84
CA VAL A 250 -26.29 -27.23 -17.04
C VAL A 250 -25.78 -26.60 -18.35
N THR A 251 -25.39 -25.34 -18.30
CA THR A 251 -24.83 -24.55 -19.40
C THR A 251 -23.38 -24.91 -19.73
N GLN A 252 -22.68 -25.62 -18.83
CA GLN A 252 -21.27 -25.97 -18.97
C GLN A 252 -21.09 -27.48 -19.17
N THR A 253 -20.13 -27.87 -20.01
CA THR A 253 -19.77 -29.28 -20.20
C THR A 253 -18.96 -29.81 -19.01
N GLU A 254 -18.92 -31.13 -18.84
CA GLU A 254 -18.06 -31.77 -17.83
C GLU A 254 -16.59 -31.38 -17.98
N SER A 255 -16.09 -31.31 -19.22
CA SER A 255 -14.72 -30.86 -19.52
C SER A 255 -14.51 -29.40 -19.12
N SER A 256 -15.48 -28.52 -19.38
CA SER A 256 -15.43 -27.11 -18.97
C SER A 256 -15.38 -26.97 -17.44
N ILE A 257 -16.21 -27.74 -16.71
CA ILE A 257 -16.22 -27.74 -15.24
C ILE A 257 -14.88 -28.21 -14.67
N ARG A 258 -14.26 -29.24 -15.24
CA ARG A 258 -12.93 -29.71 -14.82
C ARG A 258 -11.85 -28.66 -15.10
N ALA A 259 -11.82 -28.09 -16.31
CA ALA A 259 -10.90 -27.03 -16.65
C ALA A 259 -11.04 -25.81 -15.72
N HIS A 260 -12.28 -25.47 -15.34
CA HIS A 260 -12.55 -24.39 -14.39
C HIS A 260 -12.10 -24.73 -12.96
N MET A 261 -12.21 -26.00 -12.55
CA MET A 261 -11.64 -26.47 -11.28
C MET A 261 -10.12 -26.32 -11.25
N GLU A 262 -9.44 -26.75 -12.31
CA GLU A 262 -7.98 -26.59 -12.44
C GLU A 262 -7.58 -25.12 -12.45
N TRP A 263 -8.30 -24.28 -13.20
CA TRP A 263 -8.12 -22.83 -13.17
C TRP A 263 -8.28 -22.27 -11.76
N TYR A 264 -9.34 -22.66 -11.04
CA TYR A 264 -9.64 -22.15 -9.71
C TYR A 264 -8.54 -22.51 -8.71
N LEU A 265 -8.01 -23.73 -8.75
CA LEU A 265 -6.86 -24.14 -7.94
C LEU A 265 -5.65 -23.24 -8.20
N ARG A 266 -5.34 -22.99 -9.48
CA ARG A 266 -4.23 -22.13 -9.87
C ARG A 266 -4.46 -20.67 -9.49
N HIS A 267 -5.71 -20.20 -9.55
CA HIS A 267 -6.10 -18.88 -9.08
C HIS A 267 -5.88 -18.73 -7.58
N LEU A 268 -6.23 -19.74 -6.78
CA LEU A 268 -5.97 -19.75 -5.34
C LEU A 268 -4.47 -19.67 -5.04
N GLU A 269 -3.63 -20.40 -5.77
CA GLU A 269 -2.17 -20.31 -5.62
C GLU A 269 -1.64 -18.89 -5.87
N LEU A 270 -2.04 -18.28 -7.00
CA LEU A 270 -1.61 -16.92 -7.34
C LEU A 270 -2.09 -15.89 -6.31
N MET A 271 -3.31 -16.07 -5.80
CA MET A 271 -3.86 -15.22 -4.76
C MET A 271 -3.11 -15.37 -3.44
N GLU A 272 -2.75 -16.59 -3.06
CA GLU A 272 -2.00 -16.86 -1.83
C GLU A 272 -0.56 -16.36 -1.92
N GLU A 273 0.11 -16.54 -3.05
CA GLU A 273 1.44 -15.97 -3.29
C GLU A 273 1.40 -14.44 -3.21
N LYS A 274 0.39 -13.81 -3.83
CA LYS A 274 0.21 -12.36 -3.77
C LYS A 274 0.00 -11.88 -2.33
N LYS A 275 -0.84 -12.56 -1.55
CA LYS A 275 -1.05 -12.24 -0.13
C LYS A 275 0.25 -12.37 0.65
N SER A 276 1.02 -13.45 0.43
CA SER A 276 2.30 -13.69 1.10
C SER A 276 3.29 -12.55 0.82
N VAL A 277 3.42 -12.10 -0.44
CA VAL A 277 4.32 -10.99 -0.78
C VAL A 277 3.86 -9.67 -0.14
N ILE A 278 2.56 -9.41 -0.10
CA ILE A 278 2.00 -8.21 0.57
C ILE A 278 2.23 -8.28 2.08
N TYR A 279 2.05 -9.46 2.68
CA TYR A 279 2.30 -9.67 4.10
C TYR A 279 3.77 -9.46 4.44
N GLU A 280 4.68 -10.02 3.65
CA GLU A 280 6.12 -9.82 3.79
C GLU A 280 6.50 -8.34 3.71
N TRP A 281 5.97 -7.63 2.70
CA TRP A 281 6.19 -6.18 2.56
C TRP A 281 5.67 -5.39 3.76
N LYS A 282 4.48 -5.72 4.28
CA LYS A 282 3.91 -5.08 5.47
C LYS A 282 4.75 -5.36 6.72
N ALA A 283 5.20 -6.60 6.90
CA ALA A 283 6.06 -6.98 8.01
C ALA A 283 7.37 -6.19 7.98
N ARG A 284 8.00 -6.07 6.81
CA ARG A 284 9.22 -5.27 6.62
C ARG A 284 8.98 -3.78 6.91
N LYS A 285 7.86 -3.22 6.46
CA LYS A 285 7.49 -1.82 6.75
C LYS A 285 7.23 -1.56 8.24
N GLU A 286 6.63 -2.52 8.92
CA GLU A 286 6.43 -2.43 10.37
C GLU A 286 7.76 -2.55 11.13
N GLU A 287 8.67 -3.43 10.68
CA GLU A 287 10.02 -3.53 11.23
C GLU A 287 10.81 -2.23 11.06
N GLU A 288 10.81 -1.63 9.86
CA GLU A 288 11.42 -0.31 9.61
C GLU A 288 10.86 0.76 10.54
N ARG A 289 9.53 0.77 10.74
CA ARG A 289 8.88 1.70 11.67
C ARG A 289 9.36 1.47 13.11
N GLN A 290 9.47 0.22 13.55
CA GLN A 290 9.98 -0.12 14.87
C GLN A 290 11.44 0.30 15.04
N GLN A 291 12.27 0.08 14.03
CA GLN A 291 13.68 0.54 14.02
C GLN A 291 13.77 2.07 14.12
N ILE A 292 12.95 2.82 13.38
CA ILE A 292 12.92 4.29 13.48
C ILE A 292 12.50 4.76 14.87
N ILE A 293 11.48 4.12 15.46
CA ILE A 293 11.04 4.44 16.83
C ILE A 293 12.17 4.14 17.83
N GLN A 294 12.84 3.00 17.70
CA GLN A 294 13.92 2.60 18.59
C GLN A 294 15.13 3.54 18.49
N CYS A 295 15.57 3.89 17.28
CA CYS A 295 16.62 4.90 17.08
C CYS A 295 16.23 6.30 17.59
N GLY A 296 14.94 6.65 17.53
CA GLY A 296 14.41 7.90 18.10
C GLY A 296 14.43 7.92 19.64
N PHE A 297 14.39 6.75 20.29
CA PHE A 297 14.48 6.62 21.75
C PHE A 297 15.93 6.52 22.25
N ASP A 298 16.85 5.95 21.47
CA ASP A 298 18.26 5.83 21.87
C ASP A 298 19.01 7.17 21.81
N ALA A 299 18.63 8.08 20.89
CA ALA A 299 19.17 9.44 20.84
C ALA A 299 18.87 10.27 22.11
N ASP A 300 17.75 9.99 22.80
CA ASP A 300 17.38 10.63 24.06
C ASP A 300 18.00 9.92 25.28
N ARG A 301 18.45 8.66 25.12
CA ARG A 301 19.02 7.85 26.21
C ARG A 301 20.53 8.03 26.38
N GLU A 302 21.25 8.32 25.30
CA GLU A 302 22.71 8.50 25.32
C GLU A 302 23.17 9.77 26.06
N TYR A 303 22.26 10.71 26.34
CA TYR A 303 22.55 11.89 27.17
C TYR A 303 22.30 11.71 28.67
N LEU A 304 21.84 10.54 29.12
CA LEU A 304 21.47 10.30 30.52
C LEU A 304 21.99 8.97 31.05
N GLU A 305 23.21 8.55 30.68
CA GLU A 305 23.93 7.58 31.52
C GLU A 305 24.68 8.32 32.66
N PRO A 306 24.29 8.10 33.92
CA PRO A 306 24.87 8.77 35.06
C PRO A 306 26.20 8.11 35.41
N SER A 307 27.31 8.80 35.11
CA SER A 307 28.60 8.45 35.69
C SER A 307 28.50 8.59 37.21
N ASN A 308 28.57 7.45 37.88
CA ASN A 308 28.62 7.28 39.32
C ASN A 308 29.82 8.03 39.90
N HIS A 309 29.61 9.26 40.37
CA HIS A 309 30.38 9.80 41.50
C HIS A 309 29.48 10.62 42.41
N ASN A 310 29.01 9.92 43.44
CA ASN A 310 28.40 10.48 44.63
C ASN A 310 29.52 11.13 45.48
N VAL A 311 29.75 12.44 45.27
CA VAL A 311 30.24 13.33 46.31
C VAL A 311 29.05 14.19 46.71
N SER A 312 28.65 14.06 47.97
CA SER A 312 27.63 14.86 48.64
C SER A 312 28.24 16.20 49.12
N PRO A 313 27.46 17.13 49.69
CA PRO A 313 26.85 18.23 48.95
C PRO A 313 27.25 19.59 49.54
N GLU A 314 27.22 20.67 48.76
CA GLU A 314 26.87 22.03 49.21
C GLU A 314 27.14 23.05 48.10
N GLY A 315 26.23 24.02 47.93
CA GLY A 315 26.50 25.18 47.08
C GLY A 315 25.30 25.71 46.33
N ASN A 316 24.35 26.24 47.09
CA ASN A 316 23.26 27.10 46.62
C ASN A 316 23.82 28.20 45.68
N CYS A 317 23.42 28.23 44.39
CA CYS A 317 23.59 29.41 43.55
C CYS A 317 22.46 29.52 42.52
N VAL A 318 21.59 30.50 42.78
CA VAL A 318 20.42 30.87 41.99
C VAL A 318 20.88 31.44 40.64
N SER A 319 20.49 30.80 39.54
CA SER A 319 20.72 31.31 38.17
C SER A 319 19.40 31.69 37.48
N PRO A 320 19.21 32.96 37.09
CA PRO A 320 17.99 33.46 36.45
C PRO A 320 18.04 33.28 34.93
N SER A 321 18.02 32.04 34.43
CA SER A 321 18.01 31.77 32.97
C SER A 321 16.85 30.87 32.50
N ARG A 322 16.12 30.27 33.44
CA ARG A 322 15.05 29.29 33.15
C ARG A 322 13.70 29.91 32.72
N ASN A 323 13.57 31.24 32.73
CA ASN A 323 12.30 31.93 32.47
C ASN A 323 12.11 32.42 31.02
N GLN A 324 13.14 32.40 30.17
CA GLN A 324 13.00 32.81 28.76
C GLN A 324 12.56 31.66 27.84
N SER A 325 13.06 30.45 28.07
CA SER A 325 12.70 29.23 27.32
C SER A 325 11.23 28.81 27.50
N LYS A 326 10.64 29.04 28.69
CA LYS A 326 9.20 28.77 28.90
C LYS A 326 8.29 29.75 28.15
N ARG A 327 8.72 30.99 27.89
CA ARG A 327 7.91 31.99 27.17
C ARG A 327 7.87 31.77 25.66
N SER A 328 8.92 31.22 25.05
CA SER A 328 8.91 30.88 23.62
C SER A 328 8.06 29.63 23.33
N ASN A 329 8.07 28.65 24.24
CA ASN A 329 7.28 27.41 24.12
C ASN A 329 5.76 27.63 24.34
N VAL A 330 5.37 28.60 25.19
CA VAL A 330 3.96 29.00 25.31
C VAL A 330 3.46 29.72 24.05
N LYS A 331 4.30 30.53 23.40
CA LYS A 331 3.93 31.25 22.16
C LYS A 331 3.83 30.34 20.93
N SER A 332 4.63 29.27 20.83
CA SER A 332 4.49 28.29 19.75
C SER A 332 3.20 27.48 19.92
N ARG A 333 2.89 27.07 21.15
CA ARG A 333 1.65 26.36 21.49
C ARG A 333 0.39 27.20 21.22
N GLU A 334 0.43 28.49 21.54
CA GLU A 334 -0.68 29.40 21.27
C GLU A 334 -0.91 29.61 19.75
N LYS A 335 0.17 29.62 18.94
CA LYS A 335 0.06 29.69 17.47
C LYS A 335 -0.54 28.43 16.88
N THR A 336 -0.16 27.25 17.38
CA THR A 336 -0.74 25.99 16.92
C THR A 336 -2.20 25.86 17.30
N ASP A 337 -2.58 26.31 18.51
CA ASP A 337 -3.98 26.29 18.96
C ASP A 337 -4.86 27.23 18.13
N ARG A 338 -4.37 28.44 17.79
CA ARG A 338 -5.07 29.37 16.88
C ARG A 338 -5.26 28.78 15.48
N LEU A 339 -4.26 28.07 14.94
CA LEU A 339 -4.38 27.40 13.64
C LEU A 339 -5.44 26.29 13.66
N LEU A 340 -5.51 25.54 14.77
CA LEU A 340 -6.51 24.49 14.99
C LEU A 340 -7.93 25.05 15.11
N GLU A 341 -8.11 26.18 15.82
CA GLU A 341 -9.42 26.84 15.88
C GLU A 341 -9.84 27.40 14.52
N GLN A 342 -8.92 28.02 13.79
CA GLN A 342 -9.19 28.53 12.45
C GLN A 342 -9.59 27.40 11.49
N TRP A 343 -8.92 26.24 11.56
CA TRP A 343 -9.28 25.06 10.78
C TRP A 343 -10.65 24.48 11.19
N LYS A 344 -10.99 24.47 12.48
CA LYS A 344 -12.31 24.02 12.96
C LYS A 344 -13.43 24.95 12.46
N LEU A 345 -13.21 26.25 12.49
CA LEU A 345 -14.14 27.26 11.97
C LEU A 345 -14.32 27.12 10.45
N GLU A 346 -13.23 26.97 9.70
CA GLU A 346 -13.26 26.76 8.26
C GLU A 346 -13.95 25.45 7.88
N LYS A 347 -13.69 24.37 8.62
CA LYS A 347 -14.36 23.08 8.42
C LYS A 347 -15.87 23.19 8.67
N LYS A 348 -16.27 23.90 9.73
CA LYS A 348 -17.68 24.14 10.06
C LYS A 348 -18.37 24.99 8.97
N GLN A 349 -17.74 26.08 8.52
CA GLN A 349 -18.26 26.88 7.41
C GLN A 349 -18.43 26.07 6.12
N ARG A 350 -17.44 25.23 5.80
CA ARG A 350 -17.48 24.37 4.60
C ARG A 350 -18.60 23.33 4.67
N GLU A 351 -18.93 22.85 5.87
CA GLU A 351 -20.04 21.93 6.09
C GLU A 351 -21.40 22.63 5.96
N GLU A 352 -21.55 23.82 6.57
CA GLU A 352 -22.75 24.65 6.44
C GLU A 352 -23.01 25.06 4.97
N GLU A 353 -21.96 25.39 4.21
CA GLU A 353 -22.08 25.73 2.79
C GLU A 353 -22.53 24.52 1.94
N LYS A 354 -22.02 23.32 2.25
CA LYS A 354 -22.45 22.08 1.59
C LYS A 354 -23.92 21.77 1.90
N GLU A 355 -24.34 21.94 3.14
CA GLU A 355 -25.73 21.72 3.54
C GLU A 355 -26.66 22.74 2.87
N GLN A 356 -26.25 24.02 2.79
CA GLN A 356 -27.03 25.05 2.10
C GLN A 356 -27.17 24.76 0.60
N LYS A 357 -26.08 24.35 -0.07
CA LYS A 357 -26.11 23.89 -1.47
C LYS A 357 -27.05 22.69 -1.65
N GLN A 358 -27.04 21.71 -0.74
CA GLN A 358 -27.96 20.58 -0.81
C GLN A 358 -29.42 21.01 -0.65
N ARG A 359 -29.74 21.91 0.29
CA ARG A 359 -31.10 22.44 0.48
C ARG A 359 -31.59 23.20 -0.75
N GLU A 360 -30.73 24.00 -1.38
CA GLU A 360 -31.07 24.68 -2.64
C GLU A 360 -31.31 23.71 -3.78
N LEU A 361 -30.49 22.65 -3.88
CA LEU A 361 -30.62 21.64 -4.92
C LEU A 361 -31.90 20.80 -4.73
N GLN A 362 -32.27 20.49 -3.49
CA GLN A 362 -33.55 19.88 -3.16
C GLN A 362 -34.74 20.80 -3.48
N LYS A 363 -34.67 22.09 -3.14
CA LYS A 363 -35.71 23.07 -3.52
C LYS A 363 -35.86 23.18 -5.03
N LYS A 364 -34.76 23.18 -5.79
CA LYS A 364 -34.78 23.18 -7.26
C LYS A 364 -35.42 21.91 -7.81
N ARG A 365 -35.11 20.73 -7.25
CA ARG A 365 -35.76 19.47 -7.63
C ARG A 365 -37.27 19.50 -7.35
N ALA A 366 -37.68 19.91 -6.16
CA ALA A 366 -39.10 20.02 -5.79
C ALA A 366 -39.86 21.02 -6.68
N ALA A 367 -39.23 22.15 -7.04
CA ALA A 367 -39.84 23.14 -7.94
C ALA A 367 -39.95 22.63 -9.39
N MET A 368 -39.03 21.78 -9.86
CA MET A 368 -39.17 21.12 -11.16
C MET A 368 -40.24 20.03 -11.13
N GLU A 369 -40.31 19.23 -10.07
CA GLU A 369 -41.32 18.19 -9.89
C GLU A 369 -42.74 18.79 -9.81
N ALA A 370 -42.92 19.90 -9.10
CA ALA A 370 -44.20 20.61 -9.05
C ALA A 370 -44.64 21.22 -10.41
N LYS A 371 -43.69 21.52 -11.31
CA LYS A 371 -43.98 21.98 -12.68
C LYS A 371 -44.33 20.84 -13.64
N VAL A 372 -44.09 19.59 -13.26
CA VAL A 372 -44.41 18.40 -14.07
C VAL A 372 -45.81 17.85 -13.72
N ILE A 373 -46.38 18.25 -12.58
CA ILE A 373 -47.67 17.76 -12.06
C ILE A 373 -48.85 18.71 -12.37
N ASN A 374 -48.58 19.94 -12.83
CA ASN A 374 -49.57 20.84 -13.46
C ASN A 374 -49.36 20.84 -14.97
#